data_AF-A0A0B1P1H7-F1
#
_entry.id   AF-A0A0B1P1H7-F1
#
_cell.length_a   1.000
_cell.length_b   1.000
_cell.length_c   1.000
_cell.angle_alpha   90.00
_cell.angle_beta   90.00
_cell.angle_gamma   90.00
#
_symmetry.space_group_name_H-M   'P 1'
#
loop_
_entity.id
_entity.type
_entity.pdbx_description
1 polymer ?
#
loop_
_entity_poly.entity_id
_entity_poly.type
_entity_poly.pdbx_seq_one_letter_code
_entity_poly.pdbx_strand_id
1 'polypeptide(L)'
;MTSEIPTDYDFKTAGHKITSPEKLFFVIDILFEGEAASWLHSNSVLRAIVNNRQSATDKQVADFKVQLKERFPAKLVNHTEGDLQDDIKIFAQKDSEALTTYYQ
;
A
#
# COMPACT_ATOMS: atom_id res chain seq x y z
N MET A 1 -28.68 -1.55 -26.71
CA MET A 1 -27.39 -0.86 -26.56
C MET A 1 -27.06 -0.82 -25.08
N THR A 2 -26.42 -1.87 -24.58
CA THR A 2 -25.92 -1.94 -23.21
C THR A 2 -24.51 -1.35 -23.21
N SER A 3 -24.34 -0.19 -22.56
CA SER A 3 -23.00 0.34 -22.30
C SER A 3 -22.37 -0.50 -21.21
N GLU A 4 -21.39 -1.32 -21.57
CA GLU A 4 -20.49 -1.94 -20.60
C GLU A 4 -19.70 -0.81 -19.92
N ILE A 5 -19.83 -0.70 -18.60
CA ILE A 5 -18.95 0.16 -17.79
C ILE A 5 -17.58 -0.53 -17.81
N PRO A 6 -16.51 0.11 -18.29
CA PRO A 6 -15.18 -0.49 -18.22
C PRO A 6 -14.82 -0.67 -16.74
N THR A 7 -14.69 -1.92 -16.30
CA THR A 7 -14.29 -2.28 -14.92
C THR A 7 -12.78 -2.21 -14.71
N ASP A 8 -12.02 -1.80 -15.72
CA ASP A 8 -10.56 -1.64 -15.59
C ASP A 8 -10.24 -0.24 -15.05
N TYR A 9 -10.46 -0.07 -13.75
CA TYR A 9 -9.92 1.07 -13.03
C TYR A 9 -8.41 0.89 -12.90
N ASP A 10 -7.66 1.45 -13.84
CA ASP A 10 -6.21 1.39 -13.85
C ASP A 10 -5.62 2.23 -12.71
N PHE A 11 -5.35 1.56 -11.58
CA PHE A 11 -4.68 2.16 -10.42
C PHE A 11 -3.30 2.75 -10.76
N LYS A 12 -2.68 2.40 -11.91
CA LYS A 12 -1.41 3.01 -12.34
C LYS A 12 -1.59 4.43 -12.87
N THR A 13 -2.79 4.79 -13.33
CA THR A 13 -3.10 6.10 -13.93
C THR A 13 -4.01 7.00 -13.10
N ALA A 14 -4.36 6.61 -11.87
CA ALA A 14 -5.10 7.46 -10.90
C ALA A 14 -4.30 8.68 -10.36
N GLY A 15 -3.36 9.21 -11.16
CA GLY A 15 -3.34 10.63 -11.48
C GLY A 15 -2.69 11.61 -10.50
N HIS A 16 -2.21 11.18 -9.34
CA HIS A 16 -1.34 12.04 -8.53
C HIS A 16 0.12 11.72 -8.79
N LYS A 17 0.70 12.36 -9.81
CA LYS A 17 2.16 12.51 -9.84
C LYS A 17 2.55 13.19 -8.54
N ILE A 18 3.32 12.50 -7.70
CA ILE A 18 4.04 13.14 -6.61
C ILE A 18 5.06 14.05 -7.30
N THR A 19 4.71 15.33 -7.44
CA THR A 19 5.44 16.29 -8.27
C THR A 19 6.64 16.93 -7.57
N SER A 20 6.83 16.71 -6.26
CA SER A 20 7.97 17.24 -5.52
C SER A 20 8.51 16.25 -4.47
N PRO A 21 9.83 16.29 -4.18
CA PRO A 21 10.45 15.56 -3.08
C PRO A 21 9.74 15.74 -1.73
N GLU A 22 9.34 16.97 -1.43
CA GLU A 22 8.62 17.33 -0.21
C GLU A 22 7.32 16.51 -0.07
N LYS A 23 6.50 16.49 -1.12
CA LYS A 23 5.23 15.74 -1.12
C LYS A 23 5.44 14.25 -0.96
N LEU A 24 6.51 13.69 -1.54
CA LEU A 24 6.86 12.28 -1.33
C LEU A 24 7.07 12.01 0.16
N PHE A 25 7.99 12.75 0.78
CA PHE A 25 8.36 12.51 2.17
C PHE A 25 7.23 12.85 3.15
N PHE A 26 6.35 13.79 2.81
CA PHE A 26 5.10 14.01 3.56
C PHE A 26 4.19 12.76 3.55
N VAL A 27 3.99 12.15 2.38
CA VAL A 27 3.17 10.94 2.28
C VAL A 27 3.82 9.77 3.01
N ILE A 28 5.15 9.65 2.95
CA ILE A 28 5.89 8.62 3.70
C ILE A 28 5.68 8.76 5.21
N ASP A 29 5.69 9.98 5.75
CA ASP A 29 5.45 10.26 7.17
C ASP A 29 4.05 9.81 7.63
N ILE A 30 3.07 9.84 6.74
CA ILE A 30 1.68 9.44 7.02
C ILE A 30 1.46 7.94 6.81
N LEU A 31 1.96 7.38 5.71
CA LEU A 31 1.63 6.01 5.29
C LEU A 31 2.52 4.93 5.91
N PHE A 32 3.67 5.29 6.47
CA PHE A 32 4.56 4.29 7.05
C PHE A 32 4.04 3.88 8.43
N GLU A 33 3.62 2.63 8.52
CA GLU A 33 3.16 1.99 9.74
C GLU A 33 3.94 0.70 10.02
N GLY A 34 3.81 0.17 11.24
CA GLY A 34 4.38 -1.11 11.64
C GLY A 34 5.88 -1.25 11.36
N GLU A 35 6.25 -2.26 10.56
CA GLU A 35 7.65 -2.53 10.21
C GLU A 35 8.29 -1.37 9.42
N ALA A 36 7.54 -0.74 8.51
CA ALA A 36 8.03 0.38 7.70
C ALA A 36 8.32 1.60 8.56
N ALA A 37 7.42 1.92 9.50
CA ALA A 37 7.65 2.97 10.50
C ALA A 37 8.88 2.66 11.36
N SER A 38 9.00 1.43 11.86
CA SER A 38 10.11 1.02 12.74
C SER A 38 11.46 1.13 12.03
N TRP A 39 11.52 0.71 10.76
CA TRP A 39 12.71 0.87 9.92
C TRP A 39 13.07 2.34 9.72
N LEU A 40 12.11 3.19 9.37
CA LEU A 40 12.34 4.63 9.21
C LEU A 40 12.88 5.26 10.51
N HIS A 41 12.31 4.89 11.66
CA HIS A 41 12.75 5.40 12.97
C HIS A 41 14.17 4.94 13.35
N SER A 42 14.58 3.74 12.94
CA SER A 42 15.93 3.23 13.19
C SER A 42 17.01 3.88 12.32
N ASN A 43 16.63 4.49 11.18
CA ASN A 43 17.56 5.13 10.27
C ASN A 43 17.57 6.65 10.48
N SER A 44 18.55 7.14 11.24
CA SER A 44 18.66 8.55 11.60
C SER A 44 18.78 9.48 10.39
N VAL A 45 19.43 9.03 9.31
CA VAL A 45 19.60 9.81 8.07
C VAL A 45 18.27 9.96 7.36
N LEU A 46 17.52 8.87 7.17
CA LEU A 46 16.21 8.92 6.51
C LEU A 46 15.21 9.73 7.33
N ARG A 47 15.20 9.56 8.65
CA ARG A 47 14.37 10.37 9.55
C ARG A 47 14.68 11.86 9.43
N ALA A 48 15.95 12.24 9.33
CA ALA A 48 16.34 13.65 9.13
C ALA A 48 15.82 14.21 7.79
N ILE A 49 15.82 13.40 6.72
CA ILE A 49 15.28 13.79 5.41
C ILE A 49 13.76 14.00 5.51
N VAL A 50 13.02 13.09 6.14
CA VAL A 50 11.56 13.20 6.32
C VAL A 50 11.19 14.42 7.18
N ASN A 51 11.94 14.66 8.26
CA ASN A 51 11.75 15.82 9.12
C ASN A 51 12.05 17.15 8.40
N ASN A 52 13.06 17.17 7.53
CA ASN A 52 13.42 18.35 6.71
C ASN A 52 12.91 18.24 5.26
N ARG A 53 11.73 17.65 5.06
CA ARG A 53 11.14 17.39 3.74
C ARG A 53 11.01 18.63 2.85
N GLN A 54 10.89 19.82 3.43
CA GLN A 54 10.82 21.08 2.68
C GLN A 54 12.10 21.40 1.90
N SER A 55 13.24 20.90 2.36
CA SER A 55 14.54 21.06 1.70
C SER A 55 14.98 19.79 0.96
N ALA A 56 14.06 18.84 0.77
CA ALA A 56 14.40 17.56 0.15
C ALA A 56 14.71 17.71 -1.34
N THR A 57 15.69 16.93 -1.80
CA THR A 57 16.19 16.97 -3.17
C THR A 57 15.78 15.72 -3.95
N ASP A 58 15.79 15.82 -5.29
CA ASP A 58 15.52 14.67 -6.16
C ASP A 58 16.53 13.53 -5.95
N LYS A 59 17.78 13.87 -5.61
CA LYS A 59 18.79 12.88 -5.26
C LYS A 59 18.39 12.08 -4.01
N GLN A 60 17.96 12.76 -2.95
CA GLN A 60 17.49 12.09 -1.73
C GLN A 60 16.27 11.21 -2.00
N VAL A 61 15.38 11.63 -2.91
CA VAL A 61 14.26 10.79 -3.37
C VAL A 61 14.76 9.53 -4.07
N ALA A 62 15.72 9.66 -4.98
CA ALA A 62 16.28 8.51 -5.70
C ALA A 62 16.96 7.53 -4.73
N ASP A 63 17.81 8.03 -3.84
CA ASP A 63 18.54 7.24 -2.85
C ASP A 63 17.58 6.56 -1.87
N PHE A 64 16.51 7.26 -1.44
CA PHE A 64 15.46 6.69 -0.60
C PHE A 64 14.72 5.56 -1.31
N LYS A 65 14.34 5.74 -2.58
CA LYS A 65 13.63 4.72 -3.37
C LYS A 65 14.46 3.45 -3.56
N VAL A 66 15.78 3.57 -3.67
CA VAL A 66 16.69 2.41 -3.74
C VAL A 66 16.65 1.65 -2.41
N GLN A 67 16.92 2.33 -1.29
CA GLN A 67 16.89 1.72 0.04
C GLN A 67 15.53 1.10 0.37
N LEU A 68 14.44 1.75 -0.05
CA LEU A 68 13.08 1.25 0.15
C LEU A 68 12.87 -0.09 -0.55
N LYS A 69 13.30 -0.22 -1.81
CA LYS A 69 13.19 -1.46 -2.59
C LYS A 69 14.09 -2.56 -2.05
N GLU A 70 15.27 -2.21 -1.53
CA GLU A 70 16.17 -3.18 -0.91
C GLU A 70 15.61 -3.71 0.41
N ARG A 71 15.01 -2.84 1.22
CA ARG A 71 14.42 -3.22 2.51
C ARG A 71 13.11 -3.99 2.36
N PHE A 72 12.25 -3.51 1.46
CA PHE A 72 10.95 -4.09 1.15
C PHE A 72 10.93 -4.50 -0.31
N PRO A 73 11.65 -5.59 -0.66
CA PRO A 73 11.60 -6.12 -2.01
C PRO A 73 10.14 -6.46 -2.30
N ALA A 74 9.67 -6.10 -3.50
CA ALA A 74 8.38 -6.55 -3.96
C ALA A 74 8.40 -8.08 -3.88
N LYS A 75 7.69 -8.64 -2.90
CA LYS A 75 7.38 -10.05 -2.94
C LYS A 75 6.58 -10.22 -4.22
N LEU A 76 7.03 -11.10 -5.11
CA LEU A 76 6.15 -11.63 -6.14
C LEU A 76 5.08 -12.43 -5.38
N VAL A 77 4.12 -11.73 -4.79
CA VAL A 77 2.89 -12.34 -4.37
C VAL A 77 2.23 -12.62 -5.70
N ASN A 78 2.41 -13.83 -6.19
CA ASN A 78 1.40 -14.41 -7.05
C ASN A 78 0.14 -14.36 -6.18
N HIS A 79 -0.60 -13.26 -6.27
CA HIS A 79 -2.03 -13.33 -6.10
C HIS A 79 -2.46 -14.23 -7.26
N THR A 80 -2.27 -15.55 -7.15
CA THR A 80 -3.42 -16.41 -7.35
C THR A 80 -4.47 -15.75 -6.49
N GLU A 81 -5.37 -15.03 -7.15
CA GLU A 81 -6.73 -14.90 -6.65
C GLU A 81 -7.09 -16.33 -6.24
N GLY A 82 -6.82 -16.68 -4.99
CA GLY A 82 -7.37 -17.87 -4.39
C GLY A 82 -8.84 -17.69 -4.63
N ASP A 83 -9.42 -18.66 -5.33
CA ASP A 83 -10.73 -18.54 -5.97
C ASP A 83 -11.64 -17.80 -4.98
N LEU A 84 -11.94 -16.52 -5.24
CA LEU A 84 -12.69 -15.72 -4.27
C LEU A 84 -14.00 -16.43 -3.93
N GLN A 85 -14.47 -17.28 -4.84
CA GLN A 85 -15.58 -18.20 -4.63
C GLN A 85 -15.32 -19.26 -3.56
N ASP A 86 -14.11 -19.82 -3.45
CA ASP A 86 -13.71 -20.74 -2.38
C ASP A 86 -13.56 -20.02 -1.03
N ASP A 87 -13.01 -18.81 -1.02
CA ASP A 87 -12.93 -18.00 0.20
C ASP A 87 -14.32 -17.56 0.68
N ILE A 88 -15.24 -17.24 -0.25
CA ILE A 88 -16.65 -16.93 0.07
C ILE A 88 -17.35 -18.14 0.71
N LYS A 89 -17.01 -19.38 0.33
CA LYS A 89 -17.59 -20.59 0.97
C LYS A 89 -17.22 -20.69 2.45
N ILE A 90 -16.12 -20.10 2.89
CA ILE A 90 -15.74 -20.04 4.32
C ILE A 90 -16.75 -19.18 5.09
N PHE A 91 -17.34 -18.19 4.43
CA PHE A 91 -18.41 -17.35 4.97
C PHE A 91 -19.81 -17.92 4.71
N ALA A 92 -19.96 -19.21 4.38
CA ALA A 92 -21.27 -19.83 4.34
C ALA A 92 -21.77 -20.12 5.77
N GLN A 93 -23.04 -19.85 6.03
CA GLN A 93 -23.70 -20.23 7.28
C GLN A 93 -23.63 -21.76 7.44
N LYS A 94 -23.20 -22.23 8.61
CA LYS A 94 -23.17 -23.68 8.89
C LYS A 94 -24.57 -24.22 9.16
N ASP A 95 -24.80 -25.50 8.87
CA ASP A 95 -26.11 -26.17 9.02
C ASP A 95 -26.76 -26.01 10.42
N SER A 96 -25.95 -25.81 11.46
CA SER A 96 -26.40 -25.62 12.85
C SER A 96 -26.15 -24.22 13.43
N GLU A 97 -25.69 -23.28 12.61
CA GLU A 97 -25.43 -21.90 13.03
C GLU A 97 -26.72 -21.08 13.00
N ALA A 98 -27.04 -20.40 14.09
CA ALA A 98 -28.20 -19.51 14.13
C ALA A 98 -27.96 -18.28 13.25
N LEU A 99 -29.00 -17.83 12.54
CA LEU A 99 -28.93 -16.64 11.66
C LEU A 99 -28.38 -15.41 12.38
N THR A 100 -28.73 -15.23 13.65
CA THR A 100 -28.24 -14.10 14.46
C THR A 100 -26.74 -14.13 14.68
N THR A 101 -26.13 -15.31 14.71
CA THR A 101 -24.69 -15.50 14.86
C THR A 101 -23.97 -15.31 13.53
N TYR A 102 -24.60 -15.72 12.43
CA TYR A 102 -24.05 -15.54 11.08
C TYR A 102 -23.95 -14.07 10.63
N TYR A 103 -24.90 -13.22 11.04
CA TYR A 103 -24.94 -11.80 10.68
C TYR A 103 -24.22 -10.85 11.67
N GLN A 104 -23.52 -11.39 12.67
CA GLN A 104 -22.72 -10.61 13.64
C GLN A 104 -21.27 -10.44 13.17
#